data_AF-A0A7S0EKA6-F1
#
_entry.id   AF-A0A7S0EKA6-F1
#
_cell.length_a   1.000
_cell.length_b   1.000
_cell.length_c   1.000
_cell.angle_alpha   90.00
_cell.angle_beta   90.00
_cell.angle_gamma   90.00
#
_symmetry.space_group_name_H-M   'P 1'
#
loop_
_entity.id
_entity.type
_entity.pdbx_description
1 polymer ?
#
loop_
_entity_poly.entity_id
_entity_poly.type
_entity_poly.pdbx_seq_one_letter_code
_entity_poly.pdbx_strand_id
1 'polypeptide(L)'
;AVAAAAAAAARAAATMAAGCDYALVGVLVHSGTSDSGHYYSFIKERQARSAEASGSAEGGGAAEASGSGDWMHFNDTLVEPFDPRDIPKCCYGGVEPVTQWDAELHKQVQRTQPKPHSAYMLFYERVVQPTQPNHDASPTDAPTGGGGGGVGGGVGGG
;
A
#
# COMPACT_ATOMS: atom_id res chain seq x y z
N ALA A 1 -9.18 -33.50 19.35
CA ALA A 1 -7.73 -33.18 19.41
C ALA A 1 -7.16 -32.83 18.03
N VAL A 2 -7.26 -33.71 17.03
CA VAL A 2 -6.64 -33.51 15.69
C VAL A 2 -7.18 -32.28 14.93
N ALA A 3 -8.49 -32.01 15.00
CA ALA A 3 -9.10 -30.84 14.36
C ALA A 3 -8.65 -29.50 14.96
N ALA A 4 -8.40 -29.46 16.28
CA ALA A 4 -7.92 -28.26 16.97
C ALA A 4 -6.46 -27.96 16.62
N ALA A 5 -5.62 -29.00 16.48
CA ALA A 5 -4.24 -28.87 16.03
C ALA A 5 -4.14 -28.39 14.56
N ALA A 6 -5.03 -28.88 13.69
CA ALA A 6 -5.12 -28.41 12.30
C ALA A 6 -5.56 -26.94 12.20
N ALA A 7 -6.52 -26.51 13.03
CA ALA A 7 -6.95 -25.12 13.10
C ALA A 7 -5.86 -24.17 13.65
N ALA A 8 -5.07 -24.63 14.62
CA ALA A 8 -3.93 -23.87 15.14
C ALA A 8 -2.80 -23.72 14.10
N ALA A 9 -2.50 -24.79 13.35
CA ALA A 9 -1.52 -24.74 12.25
C ALA A 9 -1.99 -23.81 11.11
N ALA A 10 -3.28 -23.85 10.75
CA ALA A 10 -3.86 -22.95 9.76
C ALA A 10 -3.83 -21.48 10.22
N ARG A 11 -4.09 -21.22 11.51
CA ARG A 11 -3.95 -19.88 12.10
C ARG A 11 -2.50 -19.40 12.10
N ALA A 12 -1.53 -20.24 12.47
CA ALA A 12 -0.12 -19.89 12.45
C ALA A 12 0.39 -19.60 11.02
N ALA A 13 -0.04 -20.39 10.03
CA ALA A 13 0.27 -20.15 8.62
C ALA A 13 -0.36 -18.84 8.12
N ALA A 14 -1.60 -18.55 8.51
CA ALA A 14 -2.26 -17.29 8.19
C ALA A 14 -1.59 -16.09 8.88
N THR A 15 -1.13 -16.23 10.12
CA THR A 15 -0.37 -15.17 10.82
C THR A 15 1.01 -14.95 10.20
N MET A 16 1.69 -16.02 9.75
CA MET A 16 2.93 -15.88 8.98
C MET A 16 2.69 -15.18 7.63
N ALA A 17 1.64 -15.58 6.90
CA ALA A 17 1.27 -14.94 5.64
C ALA A 17 0.89 -13.46 5.85
N ALA A 18 0.18 -13.14 6.93
CA ALA A 18 -0.24 -11.79 7.28
C ALA A 18 0.91 -10.80 7.56
N GLY A 19 2.14 -11.29 7.77
CA GLY A 19 3.34 -10.47 7.96
C GLY A 19 4.25 -10.39 6.73
N CYS A 20 3.95 -11.13 5.66
CA CYS A 20 4.79 -11.25 4.47
C CYS A 20 4.29 -10.43 3.28
N ASP A 21 3.16 -9.74 3.41
CA ASP A 21 2.62 -8.88 2.36
C ASP A 21 3.41 -7.57 2.27
N TYR A 22 3.78 -7.20 1.05
CA TYR A 22 4.51 -5.98 0.76
C TYR A 22 3.85 -5.24 -0.42
N ALA A 23 3.59 -3.95 -0.23
CA ALA A 23 3.09 -3.07 -1.27
C ALA A 23 4.27 -2.39 -1.98
N LEU A 24 4.26 -2.37 -3.31
CA LEU A 24 5.21 -1.56 -4.08
C LEU A 24 4.93 -0.08 -3.81
N VAL A 25 5.95 0.66 -3.42
CA VAL A 25 5.87 2.10 -3.12
C VAL A 25 6.87 2.93 -3.91
N GLY A 26 7.79 2.29 -4.63
CA GLY A 26 8.70 3.02 -5.50
C GLY A 26 9.45 2.13 -6.48
N VAL A 27 9.85 2.73 -7.59
CA VAL A 27 10.67 2.13 -8.64
C VAL A 27 11.77 3.12 -9.02
N LEU A 28 13.02 2.74 -8.86
CA LEU A 28 14.15 3.44 -9.47
C LEU A 28 14.38 2.83 -10.85
N VAL A 29 14.40 3.67 -11.87
CA VAL A 29 14.60 3.28 -13.27
C VAL A 29 15.97 3.75 -13.72
N HIS A 30 16.66 2.88 -14.46
CA HIS A 30 17.88 3.24 -15.17
C HIS A 30 17.57 3.27 -16.67
N SER A 31 17.96 4.36 -17.33
CA SER A 31 17.89 4.53 -18.78
C SER A 31 19.29 4.69 -19.36
N GLY A 32 19.78 3.68 -20.08
CA GLY A 32 21.12 3.74 -20.67
C GLY A 32 21.78 2.36 -20.82
N THR A 33 23.10 2.38 -20.85
CA THR A 33 24.00 1.22 -20.96
C THR A 33 24.57 0.83 -19.60
N SER A 34 25.36 -0.25 -19.54
CA SER A 34 26.06 -0.62 -18.30
C SER A 34 27.05 0.46 -17.81
N ASP A 35 27.59 1.26 -18.72
CA ASP A 35 28.69 2.20 -18.42
C ASP A 35 28.20 3.65 -18.23
N SER A 36 27.04 3.99 -18.80
CA SER A 36 26.47 5.34 -18.71
C SER A 36 24.96 5.31 -18.87
N GLY A 37 24.28 6.24 -18.20
CA GLY A 37 22.84 6.37 -18.29
C GLY A 37 22.30 7.47 -17.38
N HIS A 38 20.98 7.47 -17.23
CA HIS A 38 20.22 8.41 -16.44
C HIS A 38 19.32 7.68 -15.45
N TYR A 39 19.20 8.21 -14.24
CA TYR A 39 18.35 7.64 -13.19
C TYR A 39 17.20 8.57 -12.88
N TYR A 40 16.00 8.00 -12.81
CA TYR A 40 14.80 8.67 -12.37
C TYR A 40 13.95 7.70 -11.55
N SER A 41 12.97 8.20 -10.82
CA SER A 41 12.16 7.35 -9.94
C SER A 41 10.67 7.64 -10.01
N PHE A 42 9.88 6.59 -9.85
CA PHE A 42 8.45 6.67 -9.62
C PHE A 42 8.20 6.33 -8.16
N ILE A 43 7.70 7.26 -7.36
CA ILE A 43 7.52 7.07 -5.92
C ILE A 43 6.07 7.38 -5.56
N LYS A 44 5.49 6.54 -4.70
CA LYS A 44 4.18 6.74 -4.11
C LYS A 44 4.28 7.64 -2.88
N GLU A 45 3.47 8.68 -2.84
CA GLU A 45 3.41 9.58 -1.69
C GLU A 45 2.85 8.85 -0.45
N ARG A 46 3.41 9.18 0.72
CA ARG A 46 2.97 8.66 2.01
C ARG A 46 1.82 9.52 2.55
N GLN A 47 0.67 8.89 2.77
CA GLN A 47 -0.56 9.54 3.26
C GLN A 47 -0.41 10.25 4.63
N ALA A 48 0.61 9.91 5.43
CA ALA A 48 0.87 10.57 6.72
C ALA A 48 1.23 12.06 6.58
N ARG A 49 1.74 12.51 5.42
CA ARG A 49 2.06 13.93 5.18
C ARG A 49 0.97 14.70 4.44
N SER A 50 0.12 14.03 3.66
CA SER A 50 -0.92 14.70 2.88
C SER A 50 -2.04 15.26 3.76
N ALA A 51 -2.35 14.62 4.90
CA ALA A 51 -3.34 15.12 5.86
C ALA A 51 -2.93 16.45 6.55
N GLU A 52 -1.63 16.77 6.64
CA GLU A 52 -1.11 18.00 7.25
C GLU A 52 -0.74 19.08 6.21
N ALA A 53 -0.36 18.68 4.99
CA ALA A 53 0.00 19.59 3.91
C ALA A 53 -1.19 20.03 3.04
N SER A 54 -2.28 19.25 2.97
CA SER A 54 -3.51 19.64 2.28
C SER A 54 -4.38 20.51 3.20
N GLY A 55 -3.94 21.74 3.46
CA GLY A 55 -4.76 22.81 4.05
C GLY A 55 -5.87 23.32 3.11
N SER A 56 -6.51 22.43 2.35
CA SER A 56 -7.67 22.72 1.49
C SER A 56 -8.81 21.82 1.91
N ALA A 57 -9.52 22.25 2.95
CA ALA A 57 -10.87 21.78 3.20
C ALA A 57 -11.75 22.19 2.00
N GLU A 58 -12.44 21.21 1.43
CA GLU A 58 -13.88 21.20 1.12
C GLU A 58 -14.16 20.27 -0.06
N GLY A 59 -14.91 19.19 0.18
CA GLY A 59 -15.35 18.27 -0.86
C GLY A 59 -15.42 16.84 -0.35
N GLY A 60 -16.52 16.54 0.34
CA GLY A 60 -16.79 15.25 0.95
C GLY A 60 -16.80 14.07 -0.03
N GLY A 61 -16.40 12.92 0.51
CA GLY A 61 -16.53 11.63 -0.12
C GLY A 61 -15.62 10.69 0.63
N ALA A 62 -16.20 9.74 1.37
CA ALA A 62 -15.49 8.59 1.90
C ALA A 62 -14.92 7.82 0.71
N ALA A 63 -13.75 8.24 0.21
CA ALA A 63 -12.90 7.36 -0.56
C ALA A 63 -12.45 6.32 0.46
N GLU A 64 -13.01 5.12 0.30
CA GLU A 64 -12.54 3.91 0.96
C GLU A 64 -11.02 3.95 1.15
N ALA A 65 -10.54 3.26 2.19
CA ALA A 65 -9.14 2.97 2.44
C ALA A 65 -8.49 2.09 1.34
N SER A 66 -8.73 2.41 0.07
CA SER A 66 -7.90 2.06 -1.06
C SER A 66 -6.60 2.81 -0.87
N GLY A 67 -5.57 2.10 -0.41
CA GLY A 67 -4.24 2.63 -0.18
C GLY A 67 -3.53 3.09 -1.45
N SER A 68 -4.16 3.87 -2.33
CA SER A 68 -3.58 4.50 -3.50
C SER A 68 -3.17 5.93 -3.15
N GLY A 69 -2.04 6.08 -2.48
CA GLY A 69 -1.34 7.37 -2.42
C GLY A 69 -0.95 7.85 -3.82
N ASP A 70 -0.82 9.15 -3.99
CA ASP A 70 -0.49 9.78 -5.28
C ASP A 70 0.90 9.36 -5.74
N TRP A 71 1.00 8.83 -6.95
CA TRP A 71 2.26 8.43 -7.56
C TRP A 71 2.87 9.61 -8.29
N MET A 72 4.17 9.81 -8.11
CA MET A 72 4.92 10.93 -8.67
C MET A 72 6.17 10.42 -9.39
N HIS A 73 6.48 11.04 -10.53
CA HIS A 73 7.69 10.85 -11.31
C HIS A 73 8.70 11.94 -10.94
N PHE A 74 9.88 11.53 -10.46
CA PHE A 74 10.99 12.40 -10.10
C PHE A 74 12.12 12.22 -11.11
N ASN A 75 12.36 13.26 -11.92
CA ASN A 75 13.38 13.30 -12.95
C ASN A 75 14.19 14.60 -12.82
N ASP A 76 15.26 14.55 -12.02
CA ASP A 76 16.10 15.68 -11.64
C ASP A 76 15.28 16.85 -11.05
N THR A 77 15.15 17.94 -11.81
CA THR A 77 14.43 19.16 -11.41
C THR A 77 12.94 19.10 -11.77
N LEU A 78 12.50 18.09 -12.52
CA LEU A 78 11.13 17.90 -12.95
C LEU A 78 10.42 16.87 -12.08
N VAL A 79 9.29 17.27 -11.49
CA VAL A 79 8.43 16.41 -10.69
C VAL A 79 7.01 16.47 -11.24
N GLU A 80 6.47 15.33 -11.63
CA GLU A 80 5.17 15.24 -12.33
C GLU A 80 4.31 14.11 -11.75
N PRO A 81 2.98 14.22 -11.79
CA PRO A 81 2.10 13.09 -11.47
C PRO A 81 2.36 11.90 -12.39
N PHE A 82 2.24 10.69 -11.85
CA PHE A 82 2.47 9.44 -12.57
C PHE A 82 1.31 8.48 -12.34
N ASP A 83 0.85 7.83 -13.41
CA ASP A 83 -0.17 6.78 -13.30
C ASP A 83 0.51 5.43 -13.02
N PRO A 84 0.24 4.77 -11.87
CA PRO A 84 0.83 3.47 -11.57
C PRO A 84 0.50 2.38 -12.61
N ARG A 85 -0.55 2.56 -13.43
CA ARG A 85 -0.87 1.65 -14.54
C ARG A 85 0.18 1.67 -15.65
N ASP A 86 1.01 2.71 -15.73
CA ASP A 86 2.09 2.82 -16.71
C ASP A 86 3.39 2.13 -16.27
N ILE A 87 3.48 1.61 -15.04
CA ILE A 87 4.66 0.88 -14.55
C ILE A 87 5.09 -0.25 -15.50
N PRO A 88 4.21 -1.14 -15.99
CA PRO A 88 4.60 -2.20 -16.92
C PRO A 88 5.27 -1.66 -18.20
N LYS A 89 4.73 -0.56 -18.74
CA LYS A 89 5.25 0.07 -19.94
C LYS A 89 6.63 0.69 -19.70
N CYS A 90 6.78 1.42 -18.59
CA CYS A 90 7.97 2.21 -18.29
C CYS A 90 9.09 1.41 -17.62
N CYS A 91 8.78 0.31 -16.93
CA CYS A 91 9.71 -0.32 -15.98
C CYS A 91 10.05 -1.78 -16.31
N TYR A 92 9.23 -2.55 -17.03
CA TYR A 92 9.49 -3.99 -17.23
C TYR A 92 10.63 -4.28 -18.23
N GLY A 93 11.08 -3.25 -18.96
CA GLY A 93 12.07 -3.42 -20.03
C GLY A 93 11.52 -4.23 -21.20
N GLY A 94 12.34 -5.13 -21.74
CA GLY A 94 12.01 -5.95 -22.90
C GLY A 94 12.24 -5.22 -24.22
N VAL A 95 11.43 -5.54 -25.22
CA VAL A 95 11.51 -4.98 -26.56
C VAL A 95 10.22 -4.27 -26.95
N GLU A 96 10.30 -3.27 -27.82
CA GLU A 96 9.16 -2.55 -28.35
C GLU A 96 9.18 -2.48 -29.88
N PRO A 97 8.00 -2.51 -30.52
CA PRO A 97 7.89 -2.29 -31.96
C PRO A 97 8.10 -0.80 -32.27
N VAL A 98 9.16 -0.51 -33.01
CA VAL A 98 9.49 0.83 -33.50
C VAL A 98 9.26 0.87 -35.00
N THR A 99 8.46 1.83 -35.45
CA THR A 99 8.30 2.11 -36.88
C THR A 99 9.52 2.89 -37.36
N GLN A 100 10.27 2.32 -38.31
CA GLN A 100 11.47 2.92 -38.88
C GLN A 100 11.34 3.04 -40.39
N TRP A 101 11.92 4.09 -40.95
CA TRP A 101 11.98 4.26 -42.40
C TRP A 101 13.02 3.31 -42.99
N ASP A 102 12.61 2.47 -43.93
CA ASP A 102 13.48 1.62 -44.70
C ASP A 102 13.86 2.33 -46.01
N ALA A 103 15.14 2.68 -46.15
CA ALA A 103 15.64 3.42 -47.31
C ALA A 103 15.67 2.59 -48.60
N GLU A 104 15.76 1.27 -48.50
CA GLU A 104 15.78 0.36 -49.66
C GLU A 104 14.36 0.07 -50.15
N LEU A 105 13.43 -0.11 -49.23
CA LEU A 105 12.02 -0.38 -49.55
C LEU A 105 11.17 0.89 -49.72
N HIS A 106 11.75 2.07 -49.48
CA HIS A 106 11.09 3.37 -49.49
C HIS A 106 9.75 3.39 -48.72
N LYS A 107 9.70 2.71 -47.57
CA LYS A 107 8.50 2.60 -46.74
C LYS A 107 8.81 2.51 -45.26
N GLN A 108 7.82 2.82 -44.43
CA GLN A 108 7.88 2.54 -43.01
C GLN A 108 7.73 1.04 -42.74
N VAL A 109 8.66 0.47 -41.98
CA VAL A 109 8.65 -0.92 -41.54
C VAL A 109 8.68 -0.98 -40.02
N GLN A 110 7.96 -1.94 -39.43
CA GLN A 110 8.07 -2.19 -37.99
C GLN A 110 9.28 -3.08 -37.71
N ARG A 111 10.11 -2.63 -36.78
CA ARG A 111 11.24 -3.41 -36.25
C ARG A 111 11.15 -3.45 -34.73
N THR A 112 11.58 -4.55 -34.15
CA THR A 112 11.61 -4.72 -32.70
C THR A 112 12.94 -4.22 -32.16
N GLN A 113 12.93 -3.32 -31.18
CA GLN A 113 14.12 -2.79 -30.54
C GLN A 113 14.09 -2.98 -29.02
N PRO A 114 15.23 -3.23 -28.36
CA PRO A 114 15.32 -3.23 -26.91
C PRO A 114 14.91 -1.88 -26.34
N LYS A 115 14.11 -1.88 -25.27
CA LYS A 115 13.84 -0.65 -24.53
C LYS A 115 15.11 -0.17 -23.84
N PRO A 116 15.45 1.12 -23.94
CA PRO A 116 16.67 1.65 -23.33
C PRO A 116 16.54 1.86 -21.81
N HIS A 117 15.36 1.63 -21.23
CA HIS A 117 15.06 1.84 -19.82
C HIS A 117 14.34 0.66 -19.18
N SER A 118 14.67 0.39 -17.92
CA SER A 118 14.01 -0.64 -17.10
C SER A 118 14.21 -0.39 -15.60
N ALA A 119 13.37 -1.01 -14.77
CA ALA A 119 13.51 -0.96 -13.33
C ALA A 119 14.88 -1.51 -12.91
N TYR A 120 15.59 -0.70 -12.13
CA TYR A 120 16.88 -1.06 -11.54
C TYR A 120 16.74 -1.46 -10.06
N MET A 121 15.88 -0.75 -9.31
CA MET A 121 15.63 -1.06 -7.89
C MET A 121 14.15 -0.86 -7.56
N LEU A 122 13.59 -1.76 -6.74
CA LEU A 122 12.21 -1.70 -6.29
C LEU A 122 12.14 -1.42 -4.80
N PHE A 123 11.24 -0.52 -4.40
CA PHE A 123 11.00 -0.18 -3.00
C PHE A 123 9.63 -0.70 -2.58
N TYR A 124 9.61 -1.43 -1.47
CA TYR A 124 8.42 -2.05 -0.93
C TYR A 124 8.22 -1.66 0.54
N GLU A 125 6.97 -1.48 0.94
CA GLU A 125 6.57 -1.30 2.33
C GLU A 125 5.75 -2.50 2.80
N ARG A 126 6.03 -2.97 4.02
CA ARG A 126 5.28 -4.07 4.61
C ARG A 126 3.84 -3.63 4.89
N VAL A 127 2.87 -4.43 4.46
CA VAL A 127 1.46 -4.22 4.78
C VAL A 127 1.23 -4.66 6.23
N VAL A 128 0.90 -3.72 7.11
CA VAL A 128 0.52 -4.05 8.50
C VAL A 128 -0.96 -4.37 8.49
N GLN A 129 -1.32 -5.65 8.63
CA GLN A 129 -2.72 -6.02 8.80
C GLN A 129 -3.20 -5.53 10.18
N PRO A 130 -4.31 -4.77 10.25
CA PRO A 130 -4.89 -4.41 11.53
C PRO A 130 -5.33 -5.69 12.23
N THR A 131 -4.66 -6.01 13.34
CA THR A 131 -5.09 -7.07 14.25
C THR A 131 -6.52 -6.76 14.69
N GLN A 132 -7.48 -7.59 14.28
CA GLN A 132 -8.86 -7.53 14.76
C GLN A 132 -8.83 -7.48 16.31
N PRO A 133 -9.48 -6.49 16.95
CA PRO A 133 -9.57 -6.48 18.40
C PRO A 133 -10.33 -7.72 18.85
N ASN A 134 -9.71 -8.48 19.76
CA ASN A 134 -10.30 -9.68 20.36
C ASN A 134 -11.61 -9.29 21.06
N HIS A 135 -12.76 -9.58 20.44
CA HIS A 135 -14.08 -9.45 21.06
C HIS A 135 -14.37 -10.65 21.99
N ASP A 136 -13.45 -10.95 22.91
CA ASP A 136 -13.60 -12.07 23.87
C ASP A 136 -13.63 -11.58 25.33
N ALA A 137 -14.12 -10.37 25.56
CA ALA A 137 -14.58 -9.95 26.87
C ALA A 137 -16.07 -10.28 27.00
N SER A 138 -16.38 -11.54 27.33
CA SER A 138 -17.71 -11.93 27.81
C SER A 138 -18.04 -11.14 29.09
N PRO A 139 -19.17 -10.42 29.18
CA PRO A 139 -19.62 -9.80 30.42
C PRO A 139 -20.33 -10.85 31.28
N THR A 140 -19.58 -11.64 32.02
CA THR A 140 -20.15 -12.56 33.02
C THR A 140 -19.30 -12.56 34.28
N ASP A 141 -19.59 -11.61 35.17
CA ASP A 141 -19.93 -11.94 36.56
C ASP A 141 -20.47 -10.69 37.27
N ALA A 142 -21.80 -10.59 37.33
CA ALA A 142 -22.46 -9.73 38.30
C ALA A 142 -22.64 -10.53 39.59
N PRO A 143 -22.09 -10.11 40.75
CA PRO A 143 -22.36 -10.78 42.00
C PRO A 143 -23.79 -10.46 42.42
N THR A 144 -24.65 -11.47 42.35
CA THR A 144 -25.99 -11.42 42.93
C THR A 144 -25.84 -11.63 44.43
N GLY A 145 -25.68 -10.54 45.19
CA GLY A 145 -25.64 -10.55 46.65
C GLY A 145 -26.92 -9.95 47.22
N GLY A 146 -27.93 -10.79 47.44
CA GLY A 146 -29.15 -10.41 48.15
C GLY A 146 -28.98 -10.48 49.67
N GLY A 147 -29.68 -9.57 50.36
CA GLY A 147 -30.29 -9.86 51.67
C GLY A 147 -29.71 -9.11 52.87
N GLY A 148 -30.56 -8.29 53.49
CA GLY A 148 -30.63 -8.24 54.96
C GLY A 148 -30.54 -6.88 55.64
N GLY A 149 -31.71 -6.26 55.84
CA GLY A 149 -32.15 -5.81 57.16
C GLY A 149 -31.57 -4.52 57.77
N GLY A 150 -32.48 -3.57 58.06
CA GLY A 150 -32.57 -3.03 59.41
C GLY A 150 -32.24 -1.56 59.63
N VAL A 151 -33.31 -0.79 59.84
CA VAL A 151 -33.57 0.22 60.90
C VAL A 151 -32.71 1.49 61.08
N GLY A 152 -33.44 2.61 61.18
CA GLY A 152 -33.08 3.86 61.90
C GLY A 152 -32.43 4.91 60.99
N GLY A 153 -32.91 6.15 60.84
CA GLY A 153 -33.73 6.99 61.68
C GLY A 153 -33.02 8.35 61.80
N GLY A 154 -33.69 9.46 61.45
CA GLY A 154 -33.35 10.78 62.01
C GLY A 154 -32.88 11.89 61.05
N VAL A 155 -33.83 12.79 60.75
CA VAL A 155 -33.79 14.28 60.82
C VAL A 155 -32.59 15.15 60.36
N GLY A 156 -32.97 16.23 59.64
CA GLY A 156 -32.33 17.55 59.57
C GLY A 156 -31.76 17.87 58.17
N GLY A 157 -32.22 18.84 57.39
CA GLY A 157 -32.89 20.12 57.67
C GLY A 157 -31.86 21.25 57.64
N GLY A 158 -31.80 22.01 56.54
CA GLY A 158 -30.94 23.19 56.37
C GLY A 158 -30.46 23.40 54.94
#